data_AF-A0A0R0AT50-F1
#
_entry.id   AF-A0A0R0AT50-F1
#
_cell.length_a   1.000
_cell.length_b   1.000
_cell.length_c   1.000
_cell.angle_alpha   90.00
_cell.angle_beta   90.00
_cell.angle_gamma   90.00
#
_symmetry.space_group_name_H-M   'P 1'
#
loop_
_entity.id
_entity.type
_entity.pdbx_description
1 polymer ?
#
loop_
_entity_poly.entity_id
_entity_poly.type
_entity_poly.pdbx_seq_one_letter_code
_entity_poly.pdbx_strand_id
1 'polypeptide(L)'
;MTVSKSLTSYLLLVGACQIIVGVLALYWALPLFGDPPFLGNGLVKEYIPIRAALSDNASLREALPALRSKLEWLFARHTEGVLVAMFLGATSLALGVISVLIGIRPHVAMVNRRDE
;
A
#
# COMPACT_ATOMS: atom_id res chain seq x y z
N MET A 1 -32.04 17.22 -11.67
CA MET A 1 -31.26 16.16 -12.35
C MET A 1 -31.68 14.81 -11.81
N THR A 2 -32.48 14.07 -12.55
CA THR A 2 -32.87 12.68 -12.23
C THR A 2 -31.71 11.75 -12.59
N VAL A 3 -30.92 11.37 -11.59
CA VAL A 3 -29.91 10.32 -11.75
C VAL A 3 -30.64 9.01 -12.06
N SER A 4 -30.34 8.39 -13.19
CA SER A 4 -30.90 7.09 -13.59
C SER A 4 -30.61 6.04 -12.51
N LYS A 5 -31.58 5.19 -12.18
CA LYS A 5 -31.40 4.08 -11.22
C LYS A 5 -30.21 3.18 -11.60
N SER A 6 -29.96 3.01 -12.90
CA SER A 6 -28.81 2.26 -13.42
C SER A 6 -27.47 2.94 -13.10
N LEU A 7 -27.41 4.27 -13.16
CA LEU A 7 -26.22 5.06 -12.82
C LEU A 7 -25.93 4.99 -11.31
N THR A 8 -26.96 5.02 -10.47
CA THR A 8 -26.80 4.86 -9.01
C THR A 8 -26.24 3.49 -8.64
N SER A 9 -26.81 2.41 -9.19
CA SER A 9 -26.31 1.05 -8.94
C SER A 9 -24.86 0.86 -9.42
N TYR A 10 -24.51 1.48 -10.55
CA TYR A 10 -23.15 1.44 -11.08
C TYR A 10 -22.15 2.15 -10.16
N LEU A 11 -22.48 3.37 -9.69
CA LEU A 11 -21.63 4.13 -8.78
C LEU A 11 -21.42 3.42 -7.43
N LEU A 12 -22.45 2.75 -6.92
CA LEU A 12 -22.35 1.95 -5.69
C LEU A 12 -21.44 0.73 -5.88
N LEU A 13 -21.58 0.01 -7.00
CA LEU A 13 -20.75 -1.16 -7.29
C LEU A 13 -19.28 -0.77 -7.48
N VAL A 14 -19.01 0.25 -8.29
CA VAL A 14 -17.65 0.76 -8.53
C VAL A 14 -17.05 1.28 -7.22
N GLY A 15 -17.82 2.03 -6.44
CA GLY A 15 -17.38 2.56 -5.15
C GLY A 15 -17.03 1.45 -4.15
N ALA A 16 -17.86 0.40 -4.06
CA ALA A 16 -17.59 -0.76 -3.21
C ALA A 16 -16.31 -1.50 -3.63
N CYS A 17 -16.14 -1.75 -4.93
CA CYS A 17 -14.92 -2.36 -5.46
C CYS A 17 -13.67 -1.52 -5.14
N GLN A 18 -13.74 -0.19 -5.31
CA GLN A 18 -12.65 0.72 -5.01
C GLN A 18 -12.27 0.74 -3.52
N ILE A 19 -13.26 0.65 -2.62
CA ILE A 19 -13.02 0.52 -1.17
C ILE A 19 -12.34 -0.81 -0.86
N ILE A 20 -12.83 -1.94 -1.39
CA ILE A 20 -12.26 -3.27 -1.15
C ILE A 20 -10.80 -3.32 -1.63
N VAL A 21 -10.53 -2.86 -2.85
CA VAL A 21 -9.17 -2.81 -3.41
C VAL A 21 -8.28 -1.87 -2.59
N GLY A 22 -8.81 -0.72 -2.17
CA GLY A 22 -8.09 0.24 -1.33
C GLY A 22 -7.68 -0.35 0.02
N VAL A 23 -8.61 -1.03 0.70
CA VAL A 23 -8.34 -1.71 1.99
C VAL A 23 -7.34 -2.84 1.80
N LEU A 24 -7.46 -3.66 0.76
CA LEU A 24 -6.51 -4.75 0.50
C LEU A 24 -5.09 -4.23 0.25
N ALA A 25 -4.95 -3.17 -0.54
CA ALA A 25 -3.66 -2.55 -0.82
C ALA A 25 -3.00 -1.96 0.44
N LEU A 26 -3.79 -1.28 1.28
CA LEU A 26 -3.31 -0.73 2.56
C LEU A 26 -2.96 -1.82 3.57
N TYR A 27 -3.78 -2.88 3.65
CA TYR A 27 -3.53 -4.03 4.51
C TYR A 27 -2.25 -4.78 4.10
N TRP A 28 -2.00 -4.92 2.80
CA TRP A 28 -0.75 -5.51 2.30
C TRP A 28 0.47 -4.64 2.61
N ALA A 29 0.32 -3.31 2.55
CA ALA A 29 1.40 -2.37 2.86
C ALA A 29 1.70 -2.24 4.37
N LEU A 30 0.72 -2.46 5.25
CA LEU A 30 0.83 -2.20 6.70
C LEU A 30 1.95 -2.99 7.43
N PRO A 31 2.09 -4.32 7.21
CA PRO A 31 3.12 -5.12 7.86
C PRO A 31 4.55 -4.68 7.52
N LEU A 32 4.72 -3.95 6.41
CA LEU A 32 6.01 -3.47 5.93
C LEU A 32 6.48 -2.18 6.63
N PHE A 33 5.59 -1.53 7.41
CA PHE A 33 5.91 -0.35 8.23
C PHE A 33 6.13 -0.67 9.71
N GLY A 34 5.40 -1.67 10.26
CA GLY A 34 5.46 -2.01 11.69
C GLY A 34 6.83 -2.55 12.13
N ASP A 35 7.54 -3.13 11.19
CA ASP A 35 8.95 -3.50 11.27
C ASP A 35 9.33 -3.65 9.79
N PRO A 36 10.32 -2.94 9.21
CA PRO A 36 10.93 -3.39 7.97
C PRO A 36 11.80 -4.58 8.35
N PRO A 37 11.21 -5.79 8.59
CA PRO A 37 11.62 -6.69 9.66
C PRO A 37 12.94 -7.41 9.35
N PHE A 38 13.46 -7.25 8.14
CA PHE A 38 14.53 -8.08 7.60
C PHE A 38 15.85 -7.37 7.33
N LEU A 39 15.93 -6.05 7.39
CA LEU A 39 16.69 -5.42 6.31
C LEU A 39 17.54 -4.23 6.81
N GLY A 40 17.04 -3.36 7.69
CA GLY A 40 17.83 -2.24 8.26
C GLY A 40 18.61 -2.65 9.51
N ASN A 41 17.91 -2.84 10.62
CA ASN A 41 18.54 -3.10 11.91
C ASN A 41 19.03 -4.55 12.07
N GLY A 42 18.31 -5.54 11.53
CA GLY A 42 18.75 -6.95 11.56
C GLY A 42 20.00 -7.16 10.72
N LEU A 43 19.97 -6.67 9.49
CA LEU A 43 21.09 -6.81 8.56
C LEU A 43 22.31 -5.98 8.96
N VAL A 44 22.14 -4.79 9.54
CA VAL A 44 23.25 -4.01 10.12
C VAL A 44 23.83 -4.70 11.36
N LYS A 45 22.98 -5.29 12.23
CA LYS A 45 23.44 -6.07 13.39
C LYS A 45 24.19 -7.33 13.00
N GLU A 46 23.83 -7.97 11.88
CA GLU A 46 24.54 -9.13 11.34
C GLU A 46 25.76 -8.74 10.49
N TYR A 47 25.75 -7.57 9.87
CA TYR A 47 26.85 -7.08 9.03
C TYR A 47 28.15 -6.88 9.81
N ILE A 48 28.08 -6.32 11.01
CA ILE A 48 29.26 -6.07 11.86
C ILE A 48 29.99 -7.38 12.22
N PRO A 49 29.34 -8.42 12.77
CA PRO A 49 29.99 -9.69 13.08
C PRO A 49 30.43 -10.45 11.82
N ILE A 50 29.68 -10.38 10.71
CA ILE A 50 30.10 -11.00 9.44
C ILE A 50 31.36 -10.32 8.90
N ARG A 51 31.42 -8.98 8.93
CA ARG A 51 32.61 -8.22 8.52
C ARG A 51 33.83 -8.52 9.40
N ALA A 52 33.61 -8.70 10.70
CA ALA A 52 34.67 -9.08 11.64
C ALA A 52 35.18 -10.51 11.39
N ALA A 53 34.28 -11.47 11.15
CA ALA A 53 34.64 -12.85 10.84
C ALA A 53 35.35 -13.02 9.48
N LEU A 54 35.13 -12.07 8.56
CA LEU A 54 35.71 -12.06 7.22
C LEU A 54 36.99 -11.20 7.12
N SER A 55 37.53 -10.70 8.24
CA SER A 55 38.73 -9.87 8.22
C SER A 55 39.94 -10.56 7.58
N ASP A 56 40.01 -11.88 7.67
CA ASP A 56 41.16 -12.69 7.24
C ASP A 56 41.00 -13.24 5.82
N ASN A 57 39.85 -13.02 5.16
CA ASN A 57 39.58 -13.49 3.80
C ASN A 57 39.42 -12.32 2.82
N ALA A 58 40.51 -11.99 2.12
CA ALA A 58 40.58 -10.86 1.18
C ALA A 58 39.53 -10.96 0.04
N SER A 59 39.26 -12.17 -0.47
CA SER A 59 38.26 -12.41 -1.52
C SER A 59 36.82 -12.10 -1.09
N LEU A 60 36.48 -12.34 0.18
CA LEU A 60 35.16 -12.06 0.74
C LEU A 60 35.00 -10.58 1.10
N ARG A 61 36.08 -9.89 1.47
CA ARG A 61 36.07 -8.42 1.65
C ARG A 61 35.68 -7.67 0.38
N GLU A 62 36.09 -8.14 -0.79
CA GLU A 62 35.71 -7.54 -2.07
C GLU A 62 34.28 -7.88 -2.52
N ALA A 63 33.74 -9.03 -2.09
CA ALA A 63 32.37 -9.43 -2.40
C ALA A 63 31.30 -8.70 -1.55
N LEU A 64 31.65 -8.27 -0.33
CA LEU A 64 30.73 -7.60 0.60
C LEU A 64 30.11 -6.30 0.06
N PRO A 65 30.88 -5.37 -0.54
CA PRO A 65 30.35 -4.15 -1.14
C PRO A 65 29.33 -4.43 -2.26
N ALA A 66 29.61 -5.44 -3.09
CA ALA A 66 28.72 -5.84 -4.17
C ALA A 66 27.43 -6.51 -3.66
N LEU A 67 27.50 -7.25 -2.56
CA LEU A 67 26.33 -7.80 -1.88
C LEU A 67 25.49 -6.68 -1.26
N ARG A 68 26.14 -5.72 -0.60
CA ARG A 68 25.49 -4.56 -0.01
C ARG A 68 24.74 -3.73 -1.05
N SER A 69 25.35 -3.43 -2.19
CA SER A 69 24.69 -2.64 -3.24
C SER A 69 23.48 -3.35 -3.85
N LYS A 70 23.55 -4.68 -4.02
CA LYS A 70 22.41 -5.49 -4.48
C LYS A 70 21.26 -5.49 -3.48
N LEU A 71 21.58 -5.60 -2.19
CA LEU A 71 20.60 -5.46 -1.12
C LEU A 71 19.95 -4.08 -1.17
N GLU A 72 20.73 -3.00 -1.09
CA GLU A 72 20.26 -1.62 -1.14
C GLU A 72 19.36 -1.35 -2.37
N TRP A 73 19.69 -1.92 -3.53
CA TRP A 73 18.86 -1.84 -4.72
C TRP A 73 17.53 -2.58 -4.58
N LEU A 74 17.54 -3.83 -4.11
CA LEU A 74 16.34 -4.64 -3.90
C LEU A 74 15.38 -3.95 -2.92
N PHE A 75 15.96 -3.36 -1.89
CA PHE A 75 15.31 -2.54 -0.89
C PHE A 75 14.63 -1.29 -1.44
N ALA A 76 15.37 -0.48 -2.21
CA ALA A 76 14.84 0.71 -2.83
C ALA A 76 13.63 0.35 -3.69
N ARG A 77 13.76 -0.70 -4.50
CA ARG A 77 12.69 -1.17 -5.38
C ARG A 77 11.48 -1.72 -4.62
N HIS A 78 11.72 -2.40 -3.50
CA HIS A 78 10.65 -2.90 -2.64
C HIS A 78 9.89 -1.74 -1.96
N THR A 79 10.63 -0.74 -1.45
CA THR A 79 10.08 0.45 -0.81
C THR A 79 9.23 1.27 -1.78
N GLU A 80 9.69 1.42 -3.03
CA GLU A 80 8.90 2.02 -4.10
C GLU A 80 7.56 1.29 -4.29
N GLY A 81 7.57 -0.05 -4.33
CA GLY A 81 6.35 -0.85 -4.45
C GLY A 81 5.37 -0.63 -3.29
N VAL A 82 5.87 -0.52 -2.06
CA VAL A 82 5.06 -0.24 -0.87
C VAL A 82 4.45 1.16 -0.91
N LEU A 83 5.24 2.18 -1.27
CA LEU A 83 4.76 3.56 -1.39
C LEU A 83 3.70 3.68 -2.48
N VAL A 84 3.90 3.03 -3.62
CA VAL A 84 2.92 2.99 -4.71
C VAL A 84 1.63 2.29 -4.26
N ALA A 85 1.74 1.15 -3.57
CA ALA A 85 0.57 0.43 -3.06
C ALA A 85 -0.21 1.26 -2.04
N MET A 86 0.47 2.00 -1.15
CA MET A 86 -0.19 2.92 -0.22
C MET A 86 -0.91 4.06 -0.93
N PHE A 87 -0.23 4.72 -1.87
CA PHE A 87 -0.79 5.85 -2.57
C PHE A 87 -2.02 5.44 -3.41
N LEU A 88 -1.90 4.35 -4.17
CA LEU A 88 -3.01 3.79 -4.94
C LEU A 88 -4.13 3.28 -4.03
N GLY A 89 -3.79 2.62 -2.93
CA GLY A 89 -4.75 2.10 -1.96
C GLY A 89 -5.57 3.23 -1.32
N ALA A 90 -4.90 4.25 -0.81
CA ALA A 90 -5.54 5.43 -0.21
C ALA A 90 -6.38 6.21 -1.23
N THR A 91 -5.87 6.41 -2.45
CA THR A 91 -6.60 7.11 -3.52
C THR A 91 -7.84 6.33 -3.95
N SER A 92 -7.71 5.01 -4.15
CA SER A 92 -8.83 4.14 -4.47
C SER A 92 -9.89 4.17 -3.38
N LEU A 93 -9.48 4.09 -2.11
CA LEU A 93 -10.41 4.17 -0.97
C LEU A 93 -11.18 5.50 -0.96
N ALA A 94 -10.48 6.63 -1.14
CA ALA A 94 -11.10 7.95 -1.16
C ALA A 94 -12.11 8.10 -2.32
N LEU A 95 -11.73 7.67 -3.53
CA LEU A 95 -12.61 7.69 -4.69
C LEU A 95 -13.83 6.78 -4.51
N GLY A 96 -13.64 5.63 -3.87
CA GLY A 96 -14.72 4.69 -3.58
C GLY A 96 -15.73 5.28 -2.59
N VAL A 97 -15.27 5.90 -1.51
CA VAL A 97 -16.12 6.61 -0.55
C VAL A 97 -16.90 7.73 -1.23
N ILE A 98 -16.26 8.56 -2.06
CA ILE A 98 -16.92 9.64 -2.80
C ILE A 98 -18.02 9.08 -3.72
N SER A 99 -17.72 8.02 -4.46
CA SER A 99 -18.68 7.37 -5.38
C SER A 99 -19.91 6.84 -4.64
N VAL A 100 -19.71 6.23 -3.47
CA VAL A 100 -20.81 5.74 -2.62
C VAL A 100 -21.64 6.91 -2.07
N LEU A 101 -21.01 7.99 -1.58
CA LEU A 101 -21.72 9.17 -1.08
C LEU A 101 -22.58 9.84 -2.16
N ILE A 102 -22.07 9.94 -3.39
CA ILE A 102 -22.82 10.47 -4.54
C ILE A 102 -24.00 9.54 -4.88
N GLY A 103 -23.79 8.23 -4.85
CA GLY A 103 -24.84 7.24 -5.12
C GLY A 103 -25.97 7.22 -4.09
N ILE A 104 -25.68 7.45 -2.80
CA ILE A 104 -26.67 7.40 -1.72
C ILE A 104 -27.51 8.69 -1.62
N ARG A 105 -26.94 9.84 -2.01
CA ARG A 105 -27.58 11.17 -1.94
C ARG A 105 -29.01 11.23 -2.52
N PRO A 106 -29.31 10.70 -3.73
CA PRO A 106 -30.67 10.69 -4.26
C PRO A 106 -31.63 9.80 -3.47
N HIS A 107 -31.12 8.75 -2.81
CA HIS A 107 -31.94 7.85 -2.01
C HIS A 107 -32.40 8.51 -0.70
N VAL A 108 -31.50 9.23 -0.02
CA VAL A 108 -31.81 10.00 1.19
C VAL A 108 -32.81 11.13 0.90
N ALA A 109 -32.62 11.85 -0.21
CA ALA A 109 -33.54 12.91 -0.63
C ALA A 109 -34.95 12.40 -0.95
N MET A 110 -35.09 11.15 -1.39
CA MET A 110 -36.39 10.52 -1.63
C MET A 110 -37.06 10.01 -0.35
N VAL A 111 -36.30 9.61 0.67
CA VAL A 111 -36.83 9.21 1.98
C VAL A 111 -37.38 10.43 2.72
N ASN A 112 -36.61 11.53 2.81
CA ASN A 112 -37.04 12.75 3.49
C ASN A 112 -38.34 13.36 2.94
N ARG A 113 -38.64 13.19 1.64
CA ARG A 113 -39.89 13.68 1.03
C ARG A 113 -41.12 12.82 1.29
N ARG A 114 -40.96 11.63 1.88
CA ARG A 114 -42.10 10.78 2.27
C ARG A 114 -42.55 11.05 3.71
N ASP A 115 -41.69 11.70 4.49
CA ASP A 115 -41.92 12.02 5.90
C ASP A 115 -42.42 13.47 6.10
N GLU A 116 -42.52 14.25 5.02
CA GLU A 116 -43.18 15.58 4.92
C GLU A 116 -44.57 15.44 4.28
#